data_AF-A0A4Y9S616-F1
#
_entry.id   AF-A0A4Y9S616-F1
#
_cell.length_a   1.000
_cell.length_b   1.000
_cell.length_c   1.000
_cell.angle_alpha   90.00
_cell.angle_beta   90.00
_cell.angle_gamma   90.00
#
_symmetry.space_group_name_H-M   'P 1'
#
loop_
_entity.id
_entity.type
_entity.pdbx_description
1 polymer ?
#
loop_
_entity_poly.entity_id
_entity_poly.type
_entity_poly.pdbx_seq_one_letter_code
_entity_poly.pdbx_strand_id
1 'polypeptide(L)'
;MLRALLLSLLLAGGVCDALAQLAPPPGTPATAPAAPKKTEPNEADLQTHGHYVNKAGQDVHSPAKSVDGKVPDGATAKCRDESYSFSKSRRGTCSRHGGVASWL
;
A
#
# COMPACT_ATOMS: atom_id res chain seq x y z
N MET A 1 20.06 -33.12 62.37
CA MET A 1 19.80 -33.88 61.13
C MET A 1 19.53 -32.87 59.99
N LEU A 2 20.46 -31.97 59.66
CA LEU A 2 21.62 -32.13 58.77
C LEU A 2 21.28 -32.67 57.37
N ARG A 3 21.30 -31.76 56.38
CA ARG A 3 21.57 -31.90 54.92
C ARG A 3 21.08 -30.58 54.26
N ALA A 4 21.79 -29.46 54.19
CA ALA A 4 23.17 -29.18 53.80
C ALA A 4 23.60 -29.87 52.49
N LEU A 5 24.14 -29.04 51.56
CA LEU A 5 25.00 -29.39 50.41
C LEU A 5 24.23 -29.90 49.16
N LEU A 6 24.39 -29.39 47.93
CA LEU A 6 25.51 -28.69 47.27
C LEU A 6 25.07 -27.97 46.00
N LEU A 7 25.79 -26.88 45.70
CA LEU A 7 26.10 -26.34 44.38
C LEU A 7 26.17 -27.43 43.29
N SER A 8 25.63 -27.13 42.11
CA SER A 8 26.12 -27.73 40.86
C SER A 8 26.31 -26.64 39.82
N LEU A 9 27.53 -26.65 39.30
CA LEU A 9 28.29 -25.64 38.61
C LEU A 9 28.00 -25.64 37.10
N LEU A 10 28.26 -24.50 36.47
CA LEU A 10 28.22 -24.24 35.04
C LEU A 10 28.93 -25.31 34.19
N LEU A 11 28.39 -25.63 33.02
CA LEU A 11 29.20 -25.88 31.83
C LEU A 11 28.63 -25.17 30.61
N ALA A 12 29.52 -24.39 30.01
CA ALA A 12 29.39 -23.68 28.76
C ALA A 12 29.17 -24.62 27.56
N GLY A 13 28.51 -24.11 26.52
CA GLY A 13 28.63 -24.67 25.18
C GLY A 13 27.51 -24.24 24.25
N GLY A 14 27.89 -23.57 23.16
CA GLY A 14 27.15 -23.66 21.90
C GLY A 14 26.36 -22.42 21.50
N VAL A 15 27.05 -21.49 20.85
CA VAL A 15 26.47 -20.61 19.84
C VAL A 15 25.73 -21.44 18.79
N CYS A 16 24.42 -21.26 18.68
CA CYS A 16 23.65 -21.63 17.50
C CYS A 16 22.95 -20.37 16.99
N ASP A 17 23.60 -19.81 15.99
CA ASP A 17 23.17 -18.76 15.09
C ASP A 17 21.76 -19.01 14.50
N ALA A 18 21.11 -17.91 14.13
CA ALA A 18 20.10 -17.81 13.09
C ALA A 18 18.76 -18.57 13.27
N LEU A 19 17.81 -17.95 13.97
CA LEU A 19 16.40 -18.04 13.54
C LEU A 19 16.12 -16.89 12.58
N ALA A 20 16.28 -17.26 11.31
CA ALA A 20 15.92 -16.55 10.11
C ALA A 20 14.70 -15.66 10.29
N GLN A 21 14.89 -14.42 9.85
CA GLN A 21 13.85 -13.48 9.50
C GLN A 21 12.79 -14.20 8.64
N LEU A 22 11.56 -14.28 9.14
CA LEU A 22 10.39 -14.56 8.32
C LEU A 22 10.24 -13.40 7.34
N ALA A 23 10.93 -13.49 6.21
CA ALA A 23 10.61 -12.70 5.04
C ALA A 23 9.18 -13.07 4.61
N PRO A 24 8.27 -12.09 4.43
CA PRO A 24 7.00 -12.38 3.77
C PRO A 24 7.30 -12.91 2.36
N PRO A 25 6.51 -13.88 1.85
CA PRO A 25 6.78 -14.51 0.57
C PRO A 25 6.78 -13.47 -0.56
N PRO A 26 7.57 -13.67 -1.63
CA PRO A 26 7.37 -12.93 -2.86
C PRO A 26 5.99 -13.30 -3.40
N GLY A 27 5.05 -12.36 -3.30
CA GLY A 27 3.76 -12.49 -3.96
C GLY A 27 4.01 -12.59 -5.46
N THR A 28 3.83 -13.78 -6.01
CA THR A 28 3.73 -13.96 -7.45
C THR A 28 2.51 -13.16 -7.94
N PRO A 29 2.59 -12.48 -9.09
CA PRO A 29 1.41 -11.93 -9.73
C PRO A 29 0.60 -13.11 -10.26
N ALA A 30 -0.33 -13.61 -9.44
CA ALA A 30 -1.37 -14.51 -9.90
C ALA A 30 -2.26 -13.70 -10.85
N THR A 31 -2.16 -14.01 -12.15
CA THR A 31 -3.03 -13.52 -13.21
C THR A 31 -4.48 -13.85 -12.85
N ALA A 32 -5.19 -12.89 -12.26
CA ALA A 32 -6.63 -12.96 -12.03
C ALA A 32 -7.40 -12.61 -13.32
N PRO A 33 -8.66 -13.05 -13.46
CA PRO A 33 -9.46 -12.84 -14.67
C PRO A 33 -9.63 -11.35 -14.98
N ALA A 34 -9.51 -10.98 -16.25
CA ALA A 34 -9.58 -9.60 -16.73
C ALA A 34 -10.85 -8.88 -16.24
N ALA A 35 -10.66 -7.99 -15.26
CA ALA A 35 -11.62 -6.97 -14.85
C ALA A 35 -11.97 -6.06 -16.05
N PRO A 36 -13.17 -5.45 -16.07
CA PRO A 36 -13.62 -4.65 -17.21
C PRO A 36 -12.63 -3.50 -17.46
N LYS A 37 -12.02 -3.50 -18.65
CA LYS A 37 -11.21 -2.40 -19.16
C LYS A 37 -12.10 -1.16 -19.26
N LYS A 38 -12.14 -0.33 -18.22
CA LYS A 38 -12.78 0.98 -18.32
C LYS A 38 -12.02 2.02 -17.50
N THR A 39 -11.20 2.74 -18.25
CA THR A 39 -10.65 4.06 -17.94
C THR A 39 -9.57 4.04 -16.85
N GLU A 40 -8.42 3.48 -17.20
CA GLU A 40 -7.17 3.96 -16.60
C GLU A 40 -6.87 5.35 -17.16
N PRO A 41 -6.31 6.27 -16.34
CA PRO A 41 -5.87 7.55 -16.85
C PRO A 41 -4.75 7.37 -17.88
N ASN A 42 -4.64 8.30 -18.81
CA ASN A 42 -3.46 8.38 -19.64
C ASN A 42 -2.28 8.86 -18.78
N GLU A 43 -1.30 7.97 -18.58
CA GLU A 43 -0.14 8.24 -17.73
C GLU A 43 0.67 9.44 -18.21
N ALA A 44 0.70 9.74 -19.51
CA ALA A 44 1.42 10.90 -20.03
C ALA A 44 0.86 12.24 -19.51
N ASP A 45 -0.41 12.26 -19.07
CA ASP A 45 -1.07 13.46 -18.58
C ASP A 45 -0.89 13.65 -17.06
N LEU A 46 -0.19 12.73 -16.39
CA LEU A 46 -0.01 12.68 -14.94
C LEU A 46 1.45 12.87 -14.52
N GLN A 47 1.67 13.58 -13.41
CA GLN A 47 3.02 13.80 -12.86
C GLN A 47 3.54 12.62 -12.03
N THR A 48 2.68 11.69 -11.66
CA THR A 48 2.99 10.56 -10.77
C THR A 48 2.19 9.35 -11.21
N HIS A 49 2.79 8.15 -11.17
CA HIS A 49 2.25 6.92 -11.77
C HIS A 49 2.04 5.81 -10.73
N GLY A 50 1.71 6.19 -9.48
CA GLY A 50 1.57 5.25 -8.38
C GLY A 50 0.19 4.61 -8.36
N HIS A 51 0.07 3.36 -7.91
CA HIS A 51 -1.20 2.64 -7.79
C HIS A 51 -1.40 2.08 -6.39
N TYR A 52 -2.65 1.82 -6.02
CA TYR A 52 -3.00 1.12 -4.80
C TYR A 52 -4.19 0.19 -5.01
N VAL A 53 -4.23 -0.88 -4.22
CA VAL A 53 -5.38 -1.78 -4.18
C VAL A 53 -6.38 -1.28 -3.14
N ASN A 54 -7.61 -1.00 -3.56
CA ASN A 54 -8.66 -0.55 -2.66
C ASN A 54 -9.26 -1.73 -1.85
N LYS A 55 -10.15 -1.43 -0.89
CA LYS A 55 -10.81 -2.47 -0.07
C LYS A 55 -11.68 -3.46 -0.85
N ALA A 56 -12.06 -3.13 -2.08
CA ALA A 56 -12.80 -4.01 -2.98
C ALA A 56 -11.86 -4.87 -3.86
N GLY A 57 -10.54 -4.82 -3.63
CA GLY A 57 -9.55 -5.58 -4.40
C GLY A 57 -9.25 -5.01 -5.78
N GLN A 58 -9.65 -3.76 -6.06
CA GLN A 58 -9.41 -3.12 -7.35
C GLN A 58 -8.09 -2.36 -7.32
N ASP A 59 -7.27 -2.54 -8.36
CA ASP A 59 -6.14 -1.66 -8.63
C ASP A 59 -6.66 -0.29 -9.10
N VAL A 60 -6.19 0.77 -8.44
CA VAL A 60 -6.64 2.13 -8.68
C VAL A 60 -5.42 3.05 -8.67
N HIS A 61 -5.36 3.94 -9.67
CA HIS A 61 -4.34 4.97 -9.70
C HIS A 61 -4.41 5.86 -8.46
N SER A 62 -3.26 6.13 -7.84
CA SER A 62 -3.12 7.02 -6.69
C SER A 62 -3.44 8.46 -7.09
N PRO A 63 -3.83 9.35 -6.16
CA PRO A 63 -4.06 10.74 -6.52
C PRO A 63 -2.83 11.36 -7.18
N ALA A 64 -3.02 11.99 -8.34
CA ALA A 64 -1.95 12.54 -9.16
C ALA A 64 -2.31 13.91 -9.71
N LYS A 65 -1.32 14.79 -9.84
CA LYS A 65 -1.51 16.09 -10.49
C LYS A 65 -1.45 15.91 -12.00
N SER A 66 -2.26 16.68 -12.73
CA SER A 66 -2.17 16.74 -14.19
C SER A 66 -0.96 17.57 -14.61
N VAL A 67 -0.34 17.21 -15.73
CA VAL A 67 0.74 17.98 -16.36
C VAL A 67 0.23 19.33 -16.86
N ASP A 68 -0.89 19.34 -17.59
CA ASP A 68 -1.46 20.54 -18.23
C ASP A 68 -2.58 21.22 -17.41
N GLY A 69 -2.81 20.73 -16.19
CA GLY A 69 -3.88 21.21 -15.30
C GLY A 69 -5.30 20.82 -15.73
N LYS A 70 -5.45 20.09 -16.85
CA LYS A 70 -6.73 19.53 -17.30
C LYS A 70 -7.17 18.40 -16.38
N VAL A 71 -8.45 18.04 -16.47
CA VAL A 71 -8.97 16.88 -15.75
C VAL A 71 -8.50 15.63 -16.50
N PRO A 72 -7.72 14.73 -15.87
CA PRO A 72 -7.32 13.48 -16.48
C PRO A 72 -8.51 12.55 -16.66
N ASP A 73 -8.50 11.74 -17.71
CA ASP A 73 -9.54 10.75 -17.93
C ASP A 73 -9.65 9.78 -16.75
N GLY A 74 -10.88 9.46 -16.36
CA GLY A 74 -11.15 8.54 -15.25
C GLY A 74 -10.99 9.14 -13.85
N ALA A 75 -10.58 10.40 -13.74
CA ALA A 75 -10.64 11.12 -12.46
C ALA A 75 -12.09 11.25 -12.00
N THR A 76 -12.32 11.04 -10.70
CA THR A 76 -13.64 11.07 -10.06
C THR A 76 -13.79 12.24 -9.10
N ALA A 77 -12.68 12.85 -8.70
CA ALA A 77 -12.65 14.01 -7.82
C ALA A 77 -11.38 14.84 -8.03
N LYS A 78 -11.48 16.14 -7.75
CA LYS A 78 -10.35 17.03 -7.53
C LYS A 78 -10.15 17.21 -6.02
N CYS A 79 -8.95 16.93 -5.53
CA CYS A 79 -8.55 17.16 -4.14
C CYS A 79 -8.15 18.63 -3.90
N ARG A 80 -8.09 19.05 -2.63
CA ARG A 80 -7.71 20.44 -2.28
C ARG A 80 -6.24 20.78 -2.53
N ASP A 81 -5.37 19.79 -2.61
CA ASP A 81 -3.96 19.95 -3.00
C ASP A 81 -3.73 19.97 -4.53
N GLU A 82 -4.82 20.04 -5.29
CA GLU A 82 -4.88 20.06 -6.76
C GLU A 82 -4.54 18.72 -7.44
N SER A 83 -4.37 17.65 -6.68
CA SER A 83 -4.34 16.29 -7.24
C SER A 83 -5.74 15.83 -7.67
N TYR A 84 -5.80 14.93 -8.64
CA TYR A 84 -7.01 14.27 -9.11
C TYR A 84 -7.06 12.85 -8.55
N SER A 85 -8.21 12.46 -7.98
CA SER A 85 -8.41 11.13 -7.40
C SER A 85 -9.17 10.21 -8.35
N PHE A 86 -8.72 8.97 -8.44
CA PHE A 86 -9.32 7.90 -9.24
C PHE A 86 -10.13 6.90 -8.39
N SER A 87 -10.35 7.23 -7.10
CA SER A 87 -11.07 6.36 -6.15
C SER A 87 -12.48 6.03 -6.64
N LYS A 88 -12.85 4.75 -6.57
CA LYS A 88 -14.21 4.27 -6.88
C LYS A 88 -15.20 4.43 -5.70
N SER A 89 -14.71 4.87 -4.54
CA SER A 89 -15.53 5.13 -3.34
C SER A 89 -15.45 6.60 -2.95
N ARG A 90 -16.53 7.15 -2.39
CA ARG A 90 -16.55 8.51 -1.82
C ARG A 90 -16.03 8.58 -0.38
N ARG A 91 -16.06 7.47 0.36
CA ARG A 91 -15.61 7.42 1.76
C ARG A 91 -14.08 7.52 1.80
N GLY A 92 -13.57 8.55 2.46
CA GLY A 92 -12.13 8.76 2.67
C GLY A 92 -11.38 9.35 1.46
N THR A 93 -12.06 9.69 0.36
CA THR A 93 -11.45 10.30 -0.81
C THR A 93 -10.77 11.62 -0.46
N CYS A 94 -9.56 11.81 -0.96
CA CYS A 94 -8.72 12.98 -0.68
C CYS A 94 -8.45 13.24 0.81
N SER A 95 -8.68 12.28 1.73
CA SER A 95 -8.47 12.49 3.17
C SER A 95 -7.03 12.87 3.52
N ARG A 96 -6.05 12.30 2.80
CA ARG A 96 -4.62 12.65 2.89
C ARG A 96 -4.24 13.94 2.16
N HIS A 97 -5.16 14.46 1.36
CA HIS A 97 -4.98 15.58 0.43
C HIS A 97 -5.87 16.79 0.81
N GLY A 98 -6.23 16.91 2.09
CA GLY A 98 -7.02 18.03 2.62
C GLY A 98 -8.54 17.96 2.36
N GLY A 99 -9.03 16.85 1.81
CA GLY A 99 -10.42 16.64 1.44
C GLY A 99 -10.70 16.92 -0.03
N VAL A 100 -11.95 16.64 -0.44
CA VAL A 100 -12.41 16.84 -1.81
C VAL A 100 -12.75 18.31 -2.02
N ALA A 101 -12.19 18.90 -3.09
CA ALA A 101 -12.55 20.23 -3.56
C ALA A 101 -13.80 20.18 -4.47
N SER A 102 -13.83 19.23 -5.40
CA SER A 102 -14.98 18.97 -6.28
C SER A 102 -15.07 17.50 -6.66
N TRP A 103 -16.28 16.99 -6.81
CA TRP A 103 -16.54 15.73 -7.51
C TRP A 103 -16.63 15.98 -9.02
N LEU A 104 -16.27 14.97 -9.82
CA LEU A 104 -16.20 15.02 -11.28
C LEU A 104 -17.12 13.96 -11.91
#